data_AF-A0A9P4L8K7-F1
#
_entry.id   AF-A0A9P4L8K7-F1
#
_cell.length_a   1.000
_cell.length_b   1.000
_cell.length_c   1.000
_cell.angle_alpha   90.00
_cell.angle_beta   90.00
_cell.angle_gamma   90.00
#
_symmetry.space_group_name_H-M   'P 1'
#
loop_
_entity.id
_entity.type
_entity.pdbx_description
1 polymer ?
#
loop_
_entity_poly.entity_id
_entity_poly.type
_entity_poly.pdbx_seq_one_letter_code
_entity_poly.pdbx_strand_id
1 'polypeptide(L)'
;MASTIFVQPTPLEIIKRQAKTYADVARLWVKQWLKSHRKLFLLAQCARYGVFAKNPLQVNALILRDLRCKPLRECLQEVLKLQRELRTFEKKVKESIKEERKCDAQFWALARTMKQ
;
A
#
# COMPACT_ATOMS: atom_id res chain seq x y z
N MET A 1 -31.12 -37.35 -17.73
CA MET A 1 -31.09 -36.00 -17.13
C MET A 1 -29.98 -36.01 -16.08
N ALA A 2 -28.86 -35.34 -16.33
CA ALA A 2 -27.74 -35.31 -15.38
C ALA A 2 -28.03 -34.23 -14.32
N SER A 3 -28.30 -34.65 -13.09
CA SER A 3 -28.44 -33.75 -11.95
C SER A 3 -27.07 -33.18 -11.60
N THR A 4 -26.86 -31.90 -11.89
CA THR A 4 -25.66 -31.18 -11.47
C THR A 4 -25.70 -31.03 -9.95
N ILE A 5 -24.98 -31.90 -9.24
CA ILE A 5 -24.82 -31.80 -7.78
C ILE A 5 -24.01 -30.53 -7.49
N PHE A 6 -24.67 -29.51 -6.95
CA PHE A 6 -24.02 -28.28 -6.52
C PHE A 6 -23.32 -28.55 -5.18
N VAL A 7 -22.07 -29.03 -5.23
CA VAL A 7 -21.26 -29.24 -4.03
C VAL A 7 -20.90 -27.89 -3.45
N GLN A 8 -21.46 -27.57 -2.29
CA GLN A 8 -21.12 -26.38 -1.53
C GLN A 8 -19.63 -26.44 -1.12
N PRO A 9 -18.85 -25.36 -1.32
CA PRO A 9 -17.43 -25.37 -0.99
C PRO A 9 -17.23 -25.53 0.51
N THR A 10 -16.25 -26.34 0.89
CA THR A 10 -15.92 -26.58 2.29
C THR A 10 -15.35 -25.31 2.95
N PRO A 11 -15.45 -25.15 4.28
CA PRO A 11 -14.86 -24.00 4.98
C PRO A 11 -13.37 -23.79 4.68
N LEU A 12 -12.60 -24.88 4.52
CA LEU A 12 -11.18 -24.84 4.16
C LEU A 12 -10.95 -24.26 2.75
N GLU A 13 -11.81 -24.57 1.79
CA GLU A 13 -11.72 -24.03 0.42
C GLU A 13 -12.07 -22.54 0.38
N ILE A 14 -13.03 -22.10 1.19
CA ILE A 14 -13.38 -20.68 1.33
C ILE A 14 -12.19 -19.90 1.89
N ILE A 15 -11.55 -20.41 2.94
CA ILE A 15 -10.36 -19.78 3.55
C ILE A 15 -9.20 -19.72 2.53
N LYS A 16 -8.93 -20.82 1.81
CA LYS A 16 -7.89 -20.84 0.77
C LYS A 16 -8.15 -19.82 -0.34
N ARG A 17 -9.40 -19.68 -0.79
CA ARG A 17 -9.78 -18.66 -1.79
C ARG A 17 -9.59 -17.25 -1.25
N GLN A 18 -10.00 -16.97 -0.02
CA GLN A 18 -9.80 -15.67 0.61
C GLN A 18 -8.30 -15.33 0.75
N ALA A 19 -7.49 -16.27 1.24
CA ALA A 19 -6.04 -16.09 1.37
C ALA A 19 -5.38 -15.76 0.01
N LYS A 20 -5.78 -16.44 -1.06
CA LYS A 20 -5.32 -16.14 -2.42
C LYS A 20 -5.70 -14.73 -2.85
N THR A 21 -6.96 -14.32 -2.66
CA THR A 21 -7.42 -12.96 -2.97
C THR A 21 -6.60 -11.91 -2.22
N TYR A 22 -6.35 -12.11 -0.92
CA TYR A 22 -5.51 -11.18 -0.15
C TYR A 22 -4.08 -11.13 -0.67
N ALA A 23 -3.49 -12.26 -1.04
CA ALA A 23 -2.14 -12.31 -1.62
C ALA A 23 -2.07 -11.56 -2.97
N ASP A 24 -3.08 -11.72 -3.83
CA ASP A 24 -3.16 -11.02 -5.11
C ASP A 24 -3.31 -9.51 -4.94
N VAL A 25 -4.14 -9.05 -3.99
CA VAL A 25 -4.29 -7.64 -3.64
C VAL A 25 -2.99 -7.07 -3.09
N ALA A 26 -2.32 -7.79 -2.17
CA ALA A 26 -1.03 -7.37 -1.62
C ALA A 26 0.03 -7.22 -2.72
N ARG A 27 0.09 -8.19 -3.65
CA ARG A 27 0.99 -8.14 -4.81
C ARG A 27 0.73 -6.93 -5.69
N LEU A 28 -0.54 -6.61 -5.96
CA LEU A 28 -0.92 -5.42 -6.73
C LEU A 28 -0.43 -4.14 -6.04
N TRP A 29 -0.63 -4.05 -4.72
CA TRP A 29 -0.23 -2.88 -3.94
C TRP A 29 1.28 -2.69 -3.91
N VAL A 30 2.05 -3.77 -3.71
CA VAL A 30 3.51 -3.74 -3.77
C VAL A 30 4.00 -3.31 -5.15
N LYS A 31 3.38 -3.81 -6.22
CA LYS A 31 3.71 -3.41 -7.59
C LYS A 31 3.45 -1.91 -7.82
N GLN A 32 2.33 -1.39 -7.31
CA GLN A 32 2.01 0.03 -7.41
C GLN A 32 3.00 0.89 -6.60
N TRP A 33 3.34 0.46 -5.38
CA TRP A 33 4.36 1.13 -4.57
C TRP A 33 5.72 1.19 -5.30
N LEU A 34 6.18 0.06 -5.84
CA LEU A 34 7.41 -0.02 -6.62
C LEU A 34 7.41 0.95 -7.81
N LYS A 35 6.28 1.06 -8.51
CA LYS A 35 6.12 1.99 -9.63
C LYS A 35 6.24 3.44 -9.17
N SER A 36 5.53 3.83 -8.11
CA SER A 36 5.58 5.20 -7.60
C SER A 36 6.95 5.54 -7.01
N HIS A 37 7.58 4.59 -6.31
CA HIS A 37 8.93 4.74 -5.76
C HIS A 37 9.97 4.92 -6.87
N ARG A 38 9.97 4.04 -7.88
CA ARG A 38 10.88 4.15 -9.02
C ARG A 38 10.70 5.47 -9.75
N LYS A 39 9.45 5.91 -9.96
CA LYS A 39 9.19 7.20 -10.60
C LYS A 39 9.75 8.36 -9.79
N LEU A 40 9.51 8.40 -8.48
CA LEU A 40 10.06 9.44 -7.61
C LEU A 40 11.61 9.44 -7.61
N PHE A 41 12.21 8.25 -7.58
CA PHE A 41 13.66 8.08 -7.67
C PHE A 41 14.23 8.66 -8.98
N LEU A 42 13.61 8.37 -10.13
CA LEU A 42 14.03 8.92 -11.42
C LEU A 42 13.84 10.44 -11.48
N LEU A 43 12.74 10.97 -10.93
CA LEU A 43 12.52 12.42 -10.84
C LEU A 43 13.57 13.10 -9.96
N ALA A 44 14.07 12.42 -8.91
CA ALA A 44 15.13 12.95 -8.07
C ALA A 44 16.48 13.13 -8.80
N GLN A 45 16.70 12.39 -9.88
CA GLN A 45 17.90 12.49 -10.72
C GLN A 45 17.77 13.54 -11.83
N CYS A 46 16.54 13.97 -12.15
CA CYS A 46 16.31 15.00 -13.16
C CYS A 46 16.56 16.40 -12.58
N ALA A 47 17.36 17.23 -13.25
CA ALA A 47 17.68 18.59 -12.77
C ALA A 47 16.42 19.44 -12.50
N ARG A 48 15.39 19.31 -13.34
CA ARG A 48 14.13 20.06 -13.22
C ARG A 48 13.28 19.67 -12.00
N TYR A 49 13.30 18.39 -11.63
CA TYR A 49 12.43 17.84 -10.57
C TYR A 49 13.19 17.55 -9.27
N GLY A 50 14.52 17.45 -9.34
CA GLY A 50 15.36 16.96 -8.26
C GLY A 50 15.29 17.80 -7.00
N VAL A 51 15.12 19.11 -7.14
CA VAL A 51 14.94 20.04 -6.01
C VAL A 51 13.69 19.65 -5.19
N PHE A 52 12.56 19.38 -5.87
CA PHE A 52 11.32 19.02 -5.19
C PHE A 52 11.34 17.55 -4.71
N ALA A 53 11.86 16.62 -5.51
CA ALA A 53 11.82 15.20 -5.18
C ALA A 53 12.63 14.85 -3.91
N LYS A 54 13.68 15.62 -3.59
CA LYS A 54 14.50 15.45 -2.39
C LYS A 54 13.88 16.10 -1.14
N ASN A 55 12.96 17.04 -1.31
CA ASN A 55 12.34 17.73 -0.20
C ASN A 55 11.29 16.85 0.51
N PRO A 56 11.13 17.01 1.83
CA PRO A 56 10.03 16.38 2.56
C PRO A 56 8.66 16.80 2.02
N LEU A 57 7.68 15.89 2.12
CA LEU A 57 6.30 16.11 1.67
C LEU A 57 5.69 17.41 2.24
N GLN A 58 5.96 17.70 3.51
CA GLN A 58 5.44 18.89 4.21
C GLN A 58 6.00 20.18 3.61
N VAL A 59 7.31 20.19 3.33
CA VAL A 59 8.00 21.33 2.72
C VAL A 59 7.46 21.59 1.32
N ASN A 60 7.35 20.54 0.50
CA ASN A 60 6.76 20.64 -0.83
C ASN A 60 5.30 21.12 -0.81
N ALA A 61 4.52 20.72 0.18
CA ALA A 61 3.13 21.17 0.31
C ALA A 61 3.03 22.66 0.66
N LEU A 62 3.98 23.20 1.43
CA LEU A 62 4.09 24.63 1.71
C LEU A 62 4.51 25.39 0.45
N ILE A 63 5.60 24.97 -0.21
CA ILE A 63 6.09 25.60 -1.44
C ILE A 63 4.98 25.68 -2.50
N LEU A 64 4.15 24.63 -2.62
CA LEU A 64 3.07 24.62 -3.62
C LEU A 64 2.07 25.76 -3.44
N ARG A 65 1.80 26.18 -2.19
CA ARG A 65 0.86 27.28 -1.90
C ARG A 65 1.38 28.61 -2.41
N ASP A 66 2.68 28.83 -2.29
CA ASP A 66 3.33 30.10 -2.62
C ASP A 66 3.81 30.16 -4.07
N LEU A 67 3.95 29.01 -4.73
CA LEU A 67 4.52 28.90 -6.06
C LEU A 67 3.53 29.36 -7.14
N ARG A 68 3.74 30.55 -7.70
CA ARG A 68 2.90 31.14 -8.77
C ARG A 68 3.26 30.65 -10.18
N CYS A 69 4.50 30.21 -10.38
CA CYS A 69 4.98 29.73 -11.67
C CYS A 69 4.30 28.40 -12.06
N LYS A 70 3.47 28.42 -13.12
CA LYS A 70 2.68 27.26 -13.56
C LYS A 70 3.52 26.00 -13.89
N PRO A 71 4.59 26.08 -14.71
CA PRO A 71 5.40 24.91 -15.03
C PRO A 71 6.08 24.26 -13.81
N LEU A 72 6.52 25.07 -12.84
CA LEU A 72 7.12 24.56 -11.61
C LEU A 72 6.05 23.95 -10.69
N ARG A 73 4.86 24.56 -10.64
CA ARG A 73 3.71 24.06 -9.89
C ARG A 73 3.30 22.67 -10.37
N GLU A 74 3.24 22.45 -11.68
CA GLU A 74 2.95 21.14 -12.27
C GLU A 74 4.00 20.09 -11.88
N CYS A 75 5.30 20.43 -11.96
CA CYS A 75 6.37 19.54 -11.53
C CYS A 75 6.25 19.17 -10.03
N LEU A 76 5.99 20.16 -9.18
CA LEU A 76 5.83 19.96 -7.74
C LEU A 76 4.58 19.14 -7.41
N GLN A 77 3.47 19.35 -8.12
CA GLN A 77 2.26 18.55 -7.96
C GLN A 77 2.48 17.08 -8.31
N GLU A 78 3.25 16.80 -9.37
CA GLU A 78 3.60 15.43 -9.74
C GLU A 78 4.44 14.73 -8.65
N VAL A 79 5.45 15.42 -8.11
CA VAL A 79 6.26 14.92 -6.99
C VAL A 79 5.40 14.69 -5.74
N LEU A 80 4.55 15.65 -5.38
CA LEU A 80 3.66 15.55 -4.23
C LEU A 80 2.67 14.39 -4.35
N LYS A 81 2.13 14.15 -5.55
CA LYS A 81 1.26 13.00 -5.80
C LYS A 81 1.97 11.69 -5.44
N LEU A 82 3.19 11.50 -5.94
CA LEU A 82 3.99 10.30 -5.67
C LEU A 82 4.33 10.16 -4.18
N GLN A 83 4.76 11.25 -3.53
CA GLN A 83 5.07 11.23 -2.09
C GLN A 83 3.83 10.88 -1.24
N ARG A 84 2.63 11.35 -1.63
CA ARG A 84 1.35 11.01 -0.95
C ARG A 84 0.94 9.56 -1.17
N GLU A 85 1.12 9.04 -2.38
CA GLU A 85 0.86 7.63 -2.69
C GLU A 85 1.75 6.70 -1.83
N LEU A 86 3.05 7.02 -1.75
CA LEU A 86 3.99 6.26 -0.91
C LEU A 86 3.63 6.33 0.57
N ARG A 87 3.25 7.50 1.08
CA ARG A 87 2.82 7.67 2.48
C ARG A 87 1.53 6.91 2.78
N THR A 88 0.60 6.87 1.84
CA THR A 88 -0.63 6.08 1.97
C THR A 88 -0.32 4.59 2.06
N PHE A 89 0.57 4.09 1.19
CA PHE A 89 1.02 2.71 1.24
C PHE A 89 1.70 2.37 2.59
N GLU A 90 2.61 3.24 3.06
CA GLU A 90 3.28 3.07 4.35
C GLU A 90 2.29 2.94 5.52
N LYS A 91 1.28 3.81 5.57
CA LYS A 91 0.23 3.75 6.60
C LYS A 91 -0.52 2.41 6.57
N LYS A 92 -0.95 1.99 5.38
CA LYS A 92 -1.68 0.74 5.20
C LYS A 92 -0.85 -0.47 5.63
N VAL A 93 0.44 -0.51 5.27
CA VAL A 93 1.34 -1.59 5.70
C VAL A 93 1.49 -1.62 7.22
N LYS A 94 1.68 -0.45 7.86
CA LYS A 94 1.76 -0.35 9.33
C LYS A 94 0.48 -0.84 10.01
N GLU A 95 -0.69 -0.49 9.46
CA GLU A 95 -1.99 -0.95 9.94
C GLU A 95 -2.13 -2.47 9.78
N SER A 96 -1.77 -3.03 8.62
CA SER A 96 -1.81 -4.48 8.39
C SER A 96 -0.90 -5.25 9.35
N ILE A 97 0.32 -4.78 9.60
CA ILE A 97 1.24 -5.39 10.58
C ILE A 97 0.65 -5.35 11.99
N LYS A 98 -0.05 -4.26 12.35
CA LYS A 98 -0.67 -4.13 13.67
C LYS A 98 -1.81 -5.14 13.84
N GLU A 99 -2.65 -5.32 12.82
CA GLU A 99 -3.72 -6.31 12.85
C GLU A 99 -3.19 -7.74 12.86
N GLU A 100 -2.15 -8.06 12.07
CA GLU A 100 -1.50 -9.37 12.09
C GLU A 100 -0.97 -9.72 13.49
N ARG A 101 -0.26 -8.79 14.14
CA ARG A 101 0.22 -8.97 15.52
C ARG A 101 -0.91 -9.21 16.52
N LYS A 102 -2.07 -8.56 16.31
CA LYS A 102 -3.25 -8.73 17.17
C LYS A 102 -3.88 -10.11 16.97
N CYS A 103 -4.01 -10.56 15.72
CA CYS A 103 -4.50 -11.90 15.39
C CYS A 103 -3.57 -12.99 15.96
N ASP A 104 -2.26 -12.83 15.80
CA ASP A 104 -1.27 -13.76 16.36
C ASP A 104 -1.37 -13.84 17.89
N ALA A 105 -1.47 -12.70 18.57
CA ALA A 105 -1.62 -12.67 20.02
C ALA A 105 -2.90 -13.40 20.48
N GLN A 106 -4.02 -13.21 19.78
CA GLN A 106 -5.28 -13.90 20.07
C GLN A 106 -5.17 -15.41 19.83
N PHE A 107 -4.57 -15.82 18.72
CA PHE A 107 -4.34 -17.23 18.39
C PHE A 107 -3.50 -17.92 19.47
N TRP A 108 -2.36 -17.33 19.86
CA TRP A 108 -1.49 -17.91 20.87
C TRP A 108 -2.08 -17.89 22.28
N ALA A 109 -3.01 -16.97 22.59
CA ALA A 109 -3.77 -17.00 23.83
C ALA A 109 -4.75 -18.19 23.85
N LEU A 110 -5.51 -18.37 22.77
CA LEU A 110 -6.45 -19.50 22.62
C LEU A 110 -5.75 -20.86 22.64
N ALA A 111 -4.64 -20.98 21.91
CA ALA A 111 -3.86 -22.22 21.85
C ALA A 111 -3.28 -22.63 23.22
N ARG A 112 -3.01 -21.64 24.10
CA ARG A 112 -2.57 -21.89 25.47
C ARG A 112 -3.73 -22.35 26.37
N THR A 113 -4.91 -21.77 26.21
CA THR A 113 -6.10 -22.18 26.98
C THR A 113 -6.62 -23.57 26.60
N MET A 114 -6.42 -24.03 25.36
CA MET A 114 -6.83 -25.39 24.94
C MET A 114 -5.85 -26.50 25.36
N LYS A 115 -4.69 -26.15 25.91
CA LYS A 115 -3.68 -27.10 26.42
C LYS A 115 -3.79 -27.34 27.95
N GLN A 116 -4.68 -26.63 28.63
CA GLN A 116 -5.04 -26.83 30.04
C GLN A 116 -6.33 -27.64 30.12
#